data_AF-A0A2S8FZ07-F1
#
_entry.id   AF-A0A2S8FZ07-F1
#
_cell.length_a   1.000
_cell.length_b   1.000
_cell.length_c   1.000
_cell.angle_alpha   90.00
_cell.angle_beta   90.00
_cell.angle_gamma   90.00
#
_symmetry.space_group_name_H-M   'P 1'
#
loop_
_entity.id
_entity.type
_entity.pdbx_description
1 polymer ?
#
loop_
_entity_poly.entity_id
_entity_poly.type
_entity_poly.pdbx_seq_one_letter_code
_entity_poly.pdbx_strand_id
1 'polypeptide(L)'
;MLNESPFLTVALLEEVFSEFVWPEPYVLKDDGPDGVQVAFPKTNFYFHECPEGEVIVQFSPRDTLGENGLHLGHALLVFVPLAERRTRPISPGLITNESPFPSPQKTRDGIHNACINILTHCRHVIGGDYSWVPKYLEMRRSDACT
;
A
#
# COMPACT_ATOMS: atom_id res chain seq x y z
N MET A 1 4.47 -18.97 -20.47
CA MET A 1 3.77 -18.62 -19.21
C MET A 1 2.67 -17.66 -19.59
N LEU A 2 1.43 -17.93 -19.16
CA LEU A 2 0.23 -17.26 -19.65
C LEU A 2 0.32 -15.76 -19.38
N ASN A 3 0.24 -15.01 -20.48
CA ASN A 3 0.28 -13.57 -20.55
C ASN A 3 -1.11 -13.03 -20.17
N GLU A 4 -1.56 -13.33 -18.94
CA GLU A 4 -2.83 -12.81 -18.43
C GLU A 4 -2.59 -11.35 -18.02
N SER A 5 -3.40 -10.45 -18.57
CA SER A 5 -3.35 -9.04 -18.20
C SER A 5 -3.61 -8.90 -16.69
N PRO A 6 -2.90 -8.00 -15.98
CA PRO A 6 -3.18 -7.76 -14.57
C PRO A 6 -4.65 -7.34 -14.39
N PHE A 7 -5.25 -7.77 -13.29
CA PHE A 7 -6.59 -7.35 -12.88
C PHE A 7 -6.58 -5.93 -12.31
N LEU A 8 -5.44 -5.49 -11.77
CA LEU A 8 -5.25 -4.10 -11.35
C LEU A 8 -5.28 -3.18 -12.57
N THR A 9 -6.31 -2.35 -12.64
CA THR A 9 -6.50 -1.35 -13.67
C THR A 9 -6.84 -0.01 -13.02
N VAL A 10 -6.64 1.10 -13.75
CA VAL A 10 -7.09 2.42 -13.28
C VAL A 10 -8.58 2.44 -12.95
N ALA A 11 -9.40 1.78 -13.77
CA ALA A 11 -10.85 1.71 -13.56
C ALA A 11 -11.22 0.98 -12.27
N LEU A 12 -10.60 -0.17 -11.99
CA LEU A 12 -10.83 -0.91 -10.74
C LEU A 12 -10.30 -0.13 -9.53
N LEU A 13 -9.15 0.54 -9.67
CA LEU A 13 -8.61 1.36 -8.60
C LEU A 13 -9.53 2.55 -8.29
N GLU A 14 -10.03 3.26 -9.32
CA GLU A 14 -10.98 4.37 -9.17
C GLU A 14 -12.28 3.91 -8.52
N GLU A 15 -12.85 2.78 -8.95
CA GLU A 15 -14.04 2.16 -8.37
C GLU A 15 -13.90 2.08 -6.84
N VAL A 16 -12.84 1.43 -6.36
CA VAL A 16 -12.62 1.24 -4.92
C VAL A 16 -12.20 2.53 -4.23
N PHE A 17 -11.31 3.34 -4.82
CA PHE A 17 -10.84 4.60 -4.21
C PHE A 17 -11.99 5.57 -3.94
N SER A 18 -12.99 5.59 -4.83
CA SER A 18 -14.16 6.47 -4.72
C SER A 18 -15.08 6.14 -3.54
N GLU A 19 -14.95 4.95 -2.95
CA GLU A 19 -15.70 4.55 -1.75
C GLU A 19 -15.20 5.26 -0.47
N PHE A 20 -14.00 5.86 -0.52
CA PHE A 20 -13.34 6.46 0.63
C PHE A 20 -13.29 7.99 0.55
N VAL A 21 -13.28 8.63 1.72
CA VAL A 21 -13.07 10.07 1.85
C VAL A 21 -11.58 10.35 2.08
N TRP A 22 -10.91 10.84 1.05
CA TRP A 22 -9.48 11.18 1.08
C TRP A 22 -9.25 12.58 1.67
N PRO A 23 -8.16 12.80 2.43
CA PRO A 23 -7.88 14.10 3.04
C PRO A 23 -7.38 15.16 2.04
N GLU A 24 -6.95 14.73 0.86
CA GLU A 24 -6.38 15.57 -0.19
C GLU A 24 -6.91 15.07 -1.55
N PRO A 25 -6.99 15.94 -2.57
CA PRO A 25 -7.33 15.50 -3.93
C PRO A 25 -6.25 14.58 -4.48
N TYR A 26 -6.64 13.65 -5.34
CA TYR A 26 -5.73 12.71 -5.99
C TYR A 26 -5.95 12.66 -7.51
N VAL A 27 -4.95 12.16 -8.22
CA VAL A 27 -5.04 11.79 -9.63
C VAL A 27 -4.53 10.37 -9.79
N LEU A 28 -5.27 9.54 -10.53
CA LEU A 28 -4.83 8.22 -10.94
C LEU A 28 -4.09 8.28 -12.27
N LYS A 29 -2.96 7.58 -12.36
CA LYS A 29 -2.17 7.46 -13.58
C LYS A 29 -1.85 6.00 -13.82
N ASP A 30 -2.15 5.54 -15.03
CA ASP A 30 -1.67 4.27 -15.51
C ASP A 30 -0.15 4.36 -15.68
N ASP A 31 0.60 3.50 -14.97
CA ASP A 31 2.06 3.39 -15.08
C ASP A 31 2.45 2.15 -15.90
N GLY A 32 1.48 1.56 -16.63
CA GLY A 32 1.69 0.41 -17.50
C GLY A 32 1.99 -0.88 -16.73
N PRO A 33 3.05 -1.63 -17.08
CA PRO A 33 3.35 -2.91 -16.43
C PRO A 33 3.69 -2.75 -14.94
N ASP A 34 4.04 -1.54 -14.53
CA ASP A 34 4.35 -1.20 -13.15
C ASP A 34 3.09 -0.89 -12.32
N GLY A 35 1.89 -1.05 -12.88
CA GLY A 35 0.63 -0.92 -12.14
C GLY A 35 0.04 0.49 -12.21
N VAL A 36 -0.52 0.97 -11.10
CA VAL A 36 -1.27 2.25 -11.08
C VAL A 36 -0.72 3.18 -10.00
N GLN A 37 -0.36 4.39 -10.41
CA GLN A 37 0.08 5.45 -9.52
C GLN A 37 -1.13 6.27 -9.02
N VAL A 38 -1.18 6.49 -7.70
CA VAL A 38 -2.04 7.47 -7.04
C VAL A 38 -1.19 8.65 -6.63
N ALA A 39 -1.41 9.81 -7.25
CA ALA A 39 -0.67 11.03 -6.98
C ALA A 39 -1.51 11.99 -6.11
N PHE A 40 -1.07 12.22 -4.88
CA PHE A 40 -1.51 13.33 -4.03
C PHE A 40 -0.54 14.51 -4.16
N PRO A 41 -0.86 15.72 -3.64
CA PRO A 41 0.01 16.89 -3.78
C PRO A 41 1.43 16.70 -3.20
N LYS A 42 1.60 15.82 -2.21
CA LYS A 42 2.84 15.63 -1.45
C LYS A 42 3.32 14.18 -1.30
N THR A 43 2.62 13.23 -1.92
CA THR A 43 2.99 11.81 -1.90
C THR A 43 2.56 11.15 -3.20
N ASN A 44 3.31 10.13 -3.60
CA ASN A 44 2.86 9.18 -4.60
C ASN A 44 2.85 7.77 -4.02
N PHE A 45 1.72 7.09 -4.21
CA PHE A 45 1.59 5.66 -3.95
C PHE A 45 1.56 4.92 -5.27
N TYR A 46 2.24 3.78 -5.33
CA TYR A 46 2.24 2.90 -6.49
C TYR A 46 1.59 1.59 -6.09
N PHE A 47 0.44 1.30 -6.69
CA PHE A 47 -0.28 0.06 -6.51
C PHE A 47 0.22 -0.95 -7.52
N HIS A 48 0.62 -2.12 -7.05
CA HIS A 48 1.10 -3.22 -7.85
C HIS A 48 0.32 -4.48 -7.53
N GLU A 49 0.03 -5.28 -8.54
CA GLU A 49 -0.51 -6.62 -8.36
C GLU A 49 0.62 -7.66 -8.50
N CYS A 50 0.76 -8.51 -7.49
CA CYS A 50 1.68 -9.63 -7.51
C CYS A 50 1.12 -10.80 -8.33
N PRO A 51 1.94 -11.75 -8.79
CA PRO A 51 1.49 -12.93 -9.54
C PRO A 51 0.39 -13.74 -8.84
N GLU A 52 0.36 -13.73 -7.50
CA GLU A 52 -0.64 -14.38 -6.66
C GLU A 52 -1.94 -13.58 -6.54
N GLY A 53 -2.03 -12.40 -7.14
CA GLY A 53 -3.16 -11.47 -7.09
C GLY A 53 -3.22 -10.62 -5.82
N GLU A 54 -2.13 -10.56 -5.05
CA GLU A 54 -2.02 -9.66 -3.91
C GLU A 54 -1.68 -8.24 -4.37
N VAL A 55 -2.23 -7.24 -3.68
CA VAL A 55 -1.94 -5.83 -3.97
C VAL A 55 -0.93 -5.29 -2.98
N ILE A 56 0.20 -4.80 -3.49
CA ILE A 56 1.23 -4.11 -2.70
C ILE A 56 1.19 -2.63 -3.05
N VAL A 57 1.34 -1.78 -2.03
CA VAL A 57 1.46 -0.33 -2.21
C VAL A 57 2.88 0.12 -1.87
N GLN A 58 3.61 0.60 -2.86
CA GLN A 58 4.95 1.16 -2.71
C GLN A 58 4.91 2.68 -2.57
N PHE A 59 5.90 3.24 -1.87
CA PHE A 59 6.13 4.67 -1.77
C PHE A 59 7.17 5.10 -2.81
N SER A 60 7.06 6.33 -3.32
CA SER A 60 8.09 6.87 -4.22
C SER A 60 9.45 6.97 -3.52
N PRO A 61 10.56 6.54 -4.16
CA PRO A 61 11.92 6.78 -3.65
C PRO A 61 12.21 8.26 -3.38
N ARG A 62 11.55 9.18 -4.12
CA ARG A 62 11.69 10.63 -3.91
C ARG A 62 11.15 11.06 -2.55
N ASP A 63 10.13 10.38 -2.06
CA ASP A 63 9.48 10.68 -0.80
C ASP A 63 10.13 9.91 0.37
N THR A 64 10.83 8.80 0.08
CA THR A 64 11.47 7.92 1.07
C THR A 64 12.98 8.08 1.19
N LEU A 65 13.50 9.30 1.06
CA LEU A 65 14.93 9.61 1.20
C LEU A 65 15.84 8.83 0.21
N GLY A 66 15.31 8.41 -0.93
CA GLY A 66 16.02 7.61 -1.93
C GLY A 66 15.97 6.09 -1.70
N GLU A 67 15.31 5.61 -0.65
CA GLU A 67 15.17 4.18 -0.39
C GLU A 67 14.17 3.55 -1.35
N ASN A 68 14.64 2.59 -2.15
CA ASN A 68 13.82 1.82 -3.08
C ASN A 68 13.10 0.66 -2.35
N GLY A 69 11.91 0.31 -2.84
CA GLY A 69 11.17 -0.87 -2.37
C GLY A 69 10.50 -0.72 -1.00
N LEU A 70 10.46 0.49 -0.44
CA LEU A 70 9.64 0.74 0.74
C LEU A 70 8.15 0.68 0.37
N HIS A 71 7.39 -0.11 1.12
CA HIS A 71 5.97 -0.35 0.88
C HIS A 71 5.15 -0.22 2.16
N LEU A 72 3.83 -0.16 2.03
CA LEU A 72 2.87 0.11 3.11
C LEU A 72 3.10 -0.80 4.33
N GLY A 73 3.41 -2.09 4.11
CA GLY A 73 3.79 -3.01 5.18
C GLY A 73 4.95 -2.50 6.06
N HIS A 74 5.98 -1.87 5.49
CA HIS A 74 7.10 -1.30 6.24
C HIS A 74 6.67 -0.10 7.09
N ALA A 75 5.79 0.77 6.57
CA ALA A 75 5.23 1.86 7.34
C ALA A 75 4.39 1.35 8.53
N LEU A 76 3.58 0.31 8.31
CA LEU A 76 2.81 -0.35 9.37
C LEU A 76 3.71 -0.97 10.45
N LEU A 77 4.91 -1.46 10.09
CA LEU A 77 5.90 -1.91 11.08
C LEU A 77 6.45 -0.76 11.95
N VAL A 78 6.24 0.50 11.61
CA VAL A 78 6.60 1.64 12.48
C VAL A 78 5.37 2.13 13.24
N PHE A 79 4.22 2.21 12.57
CA PHE A 79 3.02 2.82 13.15
C PHE A 79 2.22 1.90 14.08
N VAL A 80 2.22 0.59 13.82
CA VAL A 80 1.44 -0.37 14.60
C VAL A 80 2.34 -0.97 15.68
N PRO A 81 2.07 -0.76 16.98
CA PRO A 81 2.86 -1.33 18.07
C PRO A 81 2.94 -2.86 17.99
N LEU A 82 4.08 -3.45 18.37
CA LEU A 82 4.29 -4.91 18.35
C LEU A 82 3.22 -5.69 19.11
N ALA A 83 2.71 -5.15 20.22
CA ALA A 83 1.66 -5.76 21.02
C ALA A 83 0.34 -5.91 20.23
N GLU A 84 0.02 -4.94 19.38
CA GLU A 84 -1.21 -4.89 18.59
C GLU A 84 -1.10 -5.72 17.29
N ARG A 85 0.13 -5.95 16.78
CA ARG A 85 0.34 -6.84 15.62
C ARG A 85 -0.08 -8.29 15.87
N ARG A 86 -0.11 -8.72 17.13
CA ARG A 86 -0.47 -10.10 17.53
C ARG A 86 -1.98 -10.26 17.76
N THR A 87 -2.73 -9.18 17.87
CA THR A 87 -4.19 -9.17 18.04
C THR A 87 -4.84 -8.84 16.70
N ARG A 88 -5.47 -9.82 16.06
CA ARG A 88 -6.13 -9.62 14.75
C ARG A 88 -7.54 -9.03 14.91
N PRO A 89 -8.03 -8.23 13.94
CA PRO A 89 -7.30 -7.59 12.83
C PRO A 89 -6.67 -6.24 13.25
N ILE A 90 -5.52 -5.89 12.65
CA ILE A 90 -4.78 -4.63 12.91
C ILE A 90 -5.64 -3.39 12.62
N SER A 91 -6.55 -3.50 11.66
CA SER A 91 -7.51 -2.44 11.28
C SER A 91 -8.90 -3.06 11.17
N PRO A 92 -9.95 -2.47 11.77
CA PRO A 92 -11.32 -2.90 11.52
C PRO A 92 -11.66 -2.80 10.02
N GLY A 93 -12.44 -3.77 9.51
CA GLY A 93 -12.93 -3.74 8.13
C GLY A 93 -11.99 -4.33 7.07
N LEU A 94 -10.85 -4.93 7.46
CA LEU A 94 -10.03 -5.69 6.52
C LEU A 94 -10.75 -6.94 6.03
N ILE A 95 -10.74 -7.14 4.71
CA ILE A 95 -11.33 -8.30 4.04
C ILE A 95 -10.25 -9.36 3.88
N THR A 96 -10.51 -10.57 4.39
CA THR A 96 -9.60 -11.71 4.20
C THR A 96 -10.02 -12.50 2.97
N ASN A 97 -9.12 -12.63 2.01
CA ASN A 97 -9.30 -13.48 0.83
C ASN A 97 -8.16 -14.52 0.80
N GLU A 98 -8.50 -15.77 1.11
CA GLU A 98 -7.53 -16.87 1.22
C GLU A 98 -7.28 -17.59 -0.12
N SER A 99 -7.88 -17.11 -1.22
CA SER A 99 -7.67 -17.71 -2.55
C SER A 99 -6.18 -17.63 -2.92
N PRO A 100 -5.53 -18.74 -3.29
CA PRO A 100 -4.15 -18.72 -3.76
C PRO A 100 -4.05 -18.21 -5.21
N PHE A 101 -5.18 -18.03 -5.90
CA PHE A 101 -5.22 -17.62 -7.31
C PHE A 101 -5.58 -16.14 -7.46
N PRO A 102 -4.99 -15.45 -8.45
CA PRO A 102 -5.35 -14.08 -8.77
C PRO A 102 -6.78 -14.02 -9.31
N SER A 103 -7.51 -12.98 -8.95
CA SER A 103 -8.87 -12.74 -9.44
C SER A 103 -9.24 -11.27 -9.28
N PRO A 104 -10.19 -10.75 -10.08
CA PRO A 104 -10.65 -9.37 -9.94
C PRO A 104 -11.11 -9.04 -8.52
N GLN A 105 -11.77 -9.99 -7.84
CA GLN A 105 -12.23 -9.80 -6.47
C GLN A 105 -11.06 -9.72 -5.49
N LYS A 106 -10.04 -10.56 -5.63
CA LYS A 106 -8.86 -10.53 -4.76
C LYS A 106 -8.12 -9.20 -4.89
N THR A 107 -7.98 -8.69 -6.11
CA THR A 107 -7.38 -7.38 -6.38
C THR A 107 -8.22 -6.25 -5.78
N ARG A 108 -9.56 -6.31 -5.94
CA ARG A 108 -10.49 -5.35 -5.30
C ARG A 108 -10.33 -5.34 -3.78
N ASP A 109 -10.33 -6.52 -3.14
CA ASP A 109 -10.14 -6.67 -1.69
C ASP A 109 -8.78 -6.11 -1.25
N GLY A 110 -7.72 -6.35 -2.04
CA GLY A 110 -6.38 -5.84 -1.80
C GLY A 110 -6.31 -4.31 -1.85
N ILE A 111 -6.92 -3.68 -2.85
CA ILE A 111 -7.03 -2.22 -2.95
C ILE A 111 -7.79 -1.66 -1.76
N HIS A 112 -8.95 -2.24 -1.43
CA HIS A 112 -9.78 -1.80 -0.30
C HIS A 112 -9.01 -1.87 1.02
N ASN A 113 -8.31 -2.98 1.28
CA ASN A 113 -7.49 -3.16 2.46
C ASN A 113 -6.31 -2.18 2.52
N ALA A 114 -5.69 -1.87 1.38
CA ALA A 114 -4.66 -0.86 1.32
C ALA A 114 -5.22 0.53 1.66
N CYS A 115 -6.39 0.89 1.14
CA CYS A 115 -7.07 2.16 1.46
C CYS A 115 -7.37 2.29 2.96
N ILE A 116 -7.92 1.24 3.59
CA ILE A 116 -8.15 1.20 5.04
C ILE A 116 -6.85 1.43 5.81
N ASN A 117 -5.78 0.72 5.45
CA ASN A 117 -4.50 0.85 6.16
C ASN A 117 -3.87 2.23 5.98
N ILE A 118 -3.98 2.81 4.78
CA ILE A 118 -3.50 4.16 4.51
C ILE A 118 -4.28 5.17 5.36
N LEU A 119 -5.62 5.13 5.34
CA LEU A 119 -6.46 6.10 6.04
C LEU A 119 -6.41 5.93 7.57
N THR A 120 -6.22 4.72 8.06
CA THR A 120 -6.16 4.43 9.50
C THR A 120 -4.80 4.80 10.07
N HIS A 121 -3.70 4.40 9.42
CA HIS A 121 -2.36 4.45 10.02
C HIS A 121 -1.42 5.43 9.32
N CYS A 122 -1.58 5.64 8.01
CA CYS A 122 -0.66 6.44 7.19
C CYS A 122 -1.26 7.75 6.69
N ARG A 123 -2.36 8.24 7.30
CA ARG A 123 -3.06 9.45 6.83
C ARG A 123 -2.14 10.68 6.77
N HIS A 124 -1.20 10.80 7.71
CA HIS A 124 -0.22 11.88 7.74
C HIS A 124 0.80 11.81 6.60
N VAL A 125 1.07 10.61 6.06
CA VAL A 125 1.95 10.42 4.89
C VAL A 125 1.33 11.06 3.64
N ILE A 126 -0.01 11.11 3.55
CA ILE A 126 -0.71 11.86 2.49
C ILE A 126 -0.33 13.35 2.50
N GLY A 127 -0.12 13.91 3.70
CA GLY A 127 0.37 15.27 3.90
C GLY A 127 1.88 15.45 3.70
N GLY A 128 2.62 14.41 3.30
CA GLY A 128 4.06 14.44 3.06
C GLY A 128 4.93 14.17 4.30
N ASP A 129 4.38 13.65 5.40
CA ASP A 129 5.16 13.26 6.56
C ASP A 129 5.72 11.84 6.40
N TYR A 130 7.03 11.76 6.12
CA TYR A 130 7.80 10.51 6.00
C TYR A 130 8.74 10.27 7.18
N SER A 131 8.44 10.84 8.36
CA SER A 131 9.23 10.65 9.58
C SER A 131 9.34 9.19 10.05
N TRP A 132 8.52 8.30 9.49
CA TRP A 132 8.60 6.86 9.71
C TRP A 132 9.80 6.21 9.01
N VAL A 133 10.28 6.77 7.90
CA VAL A 133 11.35 6.17 7.09
C VAL A 133 12.64 6.03 7.90
N PRO A 134 13.18 7.08 8.56
CA PRO A 134 14.36 6.93 9.41
C PRO A 134 14.18 5.89 10.52
N LYS A 135 12.99 5.83 11.14
CA LYS A 135 12.68 4.88 12.21
C LYS A 135 12.71 3.44 11.68
N TYR A 136 12.11 3.20 10.51
CA TYR A 136 12.14 1.89 9.86
C TYR A 136 13.57 1.46 9.51
N LEU A 137 14.38 2.37 8.98
CA LEU A 137 15.78 2.08 8.62
C LEU A 137 16.65 1.76 9.84
N GLU A 138 16.39 2.40 10.98
CA GLU A 138 17.04 2.08 12.25
C GLU A 138 16.67 0.67 12.71
N MET A 139 15.37 0.34 12.73
CA MET A 139 14.87 -1.00 13.08
C MET A 139 15.51 -2.10 12.21
N ARG A 140 15.53 -1.89 10.87
CA ARG A 140 16.14 -2.83 9.91
C ARG A 140 17.62 -3.09 10.20
N ARG A 141 18.37 -2.08 10.66
CA ARG A 141 19.80 -2.22 11.00
C ARG A 141 20.00 -2.98 12.30
N SER A 142 19.15 -2.73 13.30
CA SER A 142 19.21 -3.43 14.59
C SER A 142 18.93 -4.93 14.44
N ASP A 143 17.95 -5.31 13.62
CA ASP A 143 17.61 -6.71 13.37
C ASP A 143 18.70 -7.44 12.56
N ALA A 144 19.50 -6.72 11.78
CA ALA A 144 20.61 -7.31 11.01
C ALA A 144 21.86 -7.63 11.86
N CYS A 145 21.91 -7.19 13.13
CA CYS A 145 23.01 -7.43 14.05
C CYS A 145 22.72 -8.51 15.11
N THR A 146 21.55 -9.16 15.05
CA THR A 146 21.15 -10.29 15.89
C THR A 146 21.07 -11.58 15.10
#